data_AF-N9KA90-F1
#
_entry.id   AF-N9KA90-F1
#
_cell.length_a   1.000
_cell.length_b   1.000
_cell.length_c   1.000
_cell.angle_alpha   90.00
_cell.angle_beta   90.00
_cell.angle_gamma   90.00
#
_symmetry.space_group_name_H-M   'P 1'
#
loop_
_entity.id
_entity.type
_entity.pdbx_description
1 polymer ?
#
loop_
_entity_poly.entity_id
_entity_poly.type
_entity_poly.pdbx_seq_one_letter_code
_entity_poly.pdbx_strand_id
1 'polypeptide(L)'
;MELDVIQTRLAFLREAEKLKNVIRFSHTSNGRQESTAEHSWRLCLMAMIFADQFKQIDFEKLLKMCLIHDLGEAIHGDIPAILKDQFPDKHQQEKLDLYQLTEYLDQHPQTLIRTLWEEYENASTPEAKLVKALDKLETILQHNQGINPADFDYAFNLTYGEKYTNASPLLKQIRGILNQETQEKIKMNIHIRDEKLSDIQAIFDLTQAAFADAEHSSHTEQFIVDALRNSGQLGLSLVAISNNKLIGHIAFSPVQISDGTASWYGLGPVSVLPEYQSQGVGSKLIRTGIEALKDLDAVGCVLLGEPEYYGRFGFKPDARLFLADVPAEYFQILPFTEHVPTGEVVYADAFHATA
;
A
#
# COMPACT_ATOMS: atom_id res chain seq x y z
N MET A 1 9.74 8.36 52.62
CA MET A 1 8.52 7.90 51.94
C MET A 1 7.96 6.79 52.79
N GLU A 2 6.71 6.91 53.22
CA GLU A 2 6.05 5.93 54.07
C GLU A 2 5.87 4.58 53.34
N LEU A 3 5.79 3.49 54.10
CA LEU A 3 5.73 2.12 53.55
C LEU A 3 4.47 1.90 52.70
N ASP A 4 3.35 2.48 53.12
CA ASP A 4 2.07 2.46 52.39
C ASP A 4 2.21 3.13 51.01
N VAL A 5 2.82 4.31 50.94
CA VAL A 5 3.08 5.04 49.68
C VAL A 5 3.97 4.22 48.74
N ILE A 6 4.99 3.53 49.30
CA ILE A 6 5.82 2.62 48.50
C ILE A 6 4.97 1.49 47.93
N GLN A 7 4.13 0.86 48.76
CA GLN A 7 3.30 -0.28 48.35
C GLN A 7 2.30 0.10 47.26
N THR A 8 1.65 1.26 47.37
CA THR A 8 0.65 1.69 46.40
C THR A 8 1.28 2.11 45.07
N ARG A 9 2.44 2.79 45.10
CA ARG A 9 3.24 3.06 43.88
C ARG A 9 3.74 1.78 43.21
N LEU A 10 4.14 0.76 43.98
CA LEU A 10 4.50 -0.54 43.42
C LEU A 10 3.27 -1.27 42.85
N ALA A 11 2.07 -1.09 43.43
CA ALA A 11 0.84 -1.64 42.86
C ALA A 11 0.53 -1.00 41.50
N PHE A 12 0.64 0.32 41.37
CA PHE A 12 0.54 1.01 40.08
C PHE A 12 1.48 0.41 39.03
N LEU A 13 2.77 0.22 39.37
CA LEU A 13 3.76 -0.33 38.44
C LEU A 13 3.45 -1.78 38.04
N ARG A 14 2.88 -2.59 38.94
CA ARG A 14 2.42 -3.95 38.61
C ARG A 14 1.26 -3.94 37.64
N GLU A 15 0.32 -3.01 37.79
CA GLU A 15 -0.82 -2.88 36.87
C GLU A 15 -0.41 -2.32 35.51
N ALA A 16 0.45 -1.30 35.49
CA ALA A 16 0.96 -0.69 34.25
C ALA A 16 1.76 -1.67 33.38
N GLU A 17 2.32 -2.74 33.98
CA GLU A 17 3.05 -3.79 33.27
C GLU A 17 2.23 -4.45 32.15
N LYS A 18 0.90 -4.52 32.32
CA LYS A 18 -0.04 -5.08 31.34
C LYS A 18 0.11 -4.46 29.96
N LEU A 19 0.54 -3.20 29.86
CA LEU A 19 0.80 -2.50 28.60
C LEU A 19 1.81 -3.24 27.70
N LYS A 20 2.72 -4.03 28.29
CA LYS A 20 3.69 -4.85 27.52
C LYS A 20 3.03 -5.97 26.71
N ASN A 21 1.82 -6.38 27.11
CA ASN A 21 1.04 -7.42 26.47
C ASN A 21 -0.05 -6.87 25.54
N VAL A 22 -0.22 -5.55 25.49
CA VAL A 22 -1.14 -4.90 24.55
C VAL A 22 -0.45 -4.85 23.19
N ILE A 23 -1.00 -5.57 22.22
CA ILE A 23 -0.42 -5.74 20.89
C ILE A 23 -1.03 -4.74 19.91
N ARG A 24 -0.17 -4.09 19.13
CA ARG A 24 -0.51 -3.12 18.09
C ARG A 24 -0.69 -3.77 16.73
N PHE A 25 -1.26 -3.01 15.80
CA PHE A 25 -1.35 -3.40 14.38
C PHE A 25 0.03 -3.48 13.70
N SER A 26 0.98 -2.69 14.16
CA SER A 26 2.36 -2.63 13.67
C SER A 26 3.12 -3.95 13.82
N HIS A 27 3.96 -4.29 12.85
CA HIS A 27 4.85 -5.46 12.90
C HIS A 27 6.31 -5.04 12.89
N THR A 28 7.15 -5.78 13.61
CA THR A 28 8.61 -5.63 13.64
C THR A 28 9.27 -6.13 12.35
N SER A 29 10.55 -5.84 12.16
CA SER A 29 11.33 -6.34 11.00
C SER A 29 11.56 -7.85 10.99
N ASN A 30 11.18 -8.56 12.07
CA ASN A 30 11.16 -10.02 12.11
C ASN A 30 9.73 -10.60 12.09
N GLY A 31 8.71 -9.78 11.81
CA GLY A 31 7.33 -10.20 11.61
C GLY A 31 6.52 -10.43 12.88
N ARG A 32 7.05 -10.14 14.07
CA ARG A 32 6.27 -10.14 15.31
C ARG A 32 5.43 -8.88 15.38
N GLN A 33 4.23 -8.95 15.95
CA GLN A 33 3.50 -7.73 16.28
C GLN A 33 4.18 -6.96 17.43
N GLU A 34 4.26 -5.66 17.27
CA GLU A 34 4.77 -4.72 18.27
C GLU A 34 3.80 -4.61 19.47
N SER A 35 4.30 -4.40 20.68
CA SER A 35 3.45 -4.02 21.82
C SER A 35 3.41 -2.50 22.06
N THR A 36 2.33 -2.01 22.70
CA THR A 36 2.19 -0.58 23.05
C THR A 36 3.34 -0.08 23.94
N ALA A 37 3.89 -0.93 24.81
CA ALA A 37 5.07 -0.57 25.60
C ALA A 37 6.34 -0.43 24.74
N GLU A 38 6.54 -1.27 23.74
CA GLU A 38 7.67 -1.20 22.80
C GLU A 38 7.60 0.05 21.93
N HIS A 39 6.39 0.36 21.42
CA HIS A 39 6.07 1.62 20.73
C HIS A 39 6.44 2.84 21.58
N SER A 40 5.94 2.90 22.82
CA SER A 40 6.21 4.01 23.74
C SER A 40 7.70 4.18 24.05
N TRP A 41 8.44 3.07 24.17
CA TRP A 41 9.90 3.10 24.32
C TRP A 41 10.57 3.70 23.08
N ARG A 42 10.20 3.24 21.88
CA ARG A 42 10.83 3.71 20.63
C ARG A 42 10.45 5.16 20.31
N LEU A 43 9.26 5.58 20.67
CA LEU A 43 8.82 6.98 20.62
C LEU A 43 9.68 7.88 21.53
N CYS A 44 9.94 7.47 22.78
CA CYS A 44 10.87 8.17 23.67
C CYS A 44 12.26 8.28 23.05
N LEU A 45 12.77 7.17 22.47
CA LEU A 45 14.07 7.16 21.80
C LEU A 45 14.09 8.11 20.60
N MET A 46 13.03 8.13 19.77
CA MET A 46 12.90 9.07 18.65
C MET A 46 12.95 10.52 19.15
N ALA A 47 12.21 10.85 20.21
CA ALA A 47 12.24 12.19 20.80
C ALA A 47 13.64 12.59 21.28
N MET A 48 14.39 11.65 21.88
CA MET A 48 15.78 11.88 22.31
C MET A 48 16.75 12.12 21.15
N ILE A 49 16.63 11.36 20.05
CA ILE A 49 17.54 11.48 18.91
C ILE A 49 17.39 12.81 18.17
N PHE A 50 16.18 13.38 18.16
CA PHE A 50 15.90 14.68 17.53
C PHE A 50 15.84 15.85 18.52
N ALA A 51 16.24 15.64 19.78
CA ALA A 51 16.07 16.62 20.85
C ALA A 51 16.76 17.97 20.56
N ASP A 52 17.93 17.95 19.92
CA ASP A 52 18.71 19.14 19.53
C ASP A 52 18.02 20.01 18.47
N GLN A 53 17.04 19.45 17.76
CA GLN A 53 16.28 20.14 16.72
C GLN A 53 14.99 20.79 17.25
N PHE A 54 14.53 20.43 18.45
CA PHE A 54 13.31 20.97 19.05
C PHE A 54 13.61 22.23 19.87
N LYS A 55 13.21 23.40 19.35
CA LYS A 55 13.36 24.68 20.04
C LYS A 55 12.17 24.95 20.94
N GLN A 56 12.41 25.51 22.13
CA GLN A 56 11.37 25.96 23.06
C GLN A 56 10.40 24.85 23.52
N ILE A 57 10.93 23.64 23.70
CA ILE A 57 10.19 22.48 24.22
C ILE A 57 10.76 22.12 25.59
N ASP A 58 9.89 21.91 26.58
CA ASP A 58 10.27 21.26 27.82
C ASP A 58 10.48 19.76 27.55
N PHE A 59 11.75 19.37 27.46
CA PHE A 59 12.11 18.02 27.07
C PHE A 59 11.77 16.97 28.15
N GLU A 60 11.83 17.34 29.43
CA GLU A 60 11.42 16.44 30.52
C GLU A 60 9.91 16.17 30.43
N LYS A 61 9.12 17.22 30.19
CA LYS A 61 7.68 17.11 29.97
C LYS A 61 7.36 16.28 28.73
N LEU A 62 8.07 16.51 27.62
CA LEU A 62 7.92 15.76 26.38
C LEU A 62 8.12 14.25 26.60
N LEU A 63 9.24 13.85 27.23
CA LEU A 63 9.54 12.44 27.48
C LEU A 63 8.55 11.79 28.44
N LYS A 64 8.14 12.48 29.50
CA LYS A 64 7.09 11.97 30.41
C LYS A 64 5.80 11.71 29.65
N MET A 65 5.42 12.62 28.76
CA MET A 65 4.21 12.48 27.94
C MET A 65 4.33 11.31 26.95
N CYS A 66 5.45 11.18 26.22
CA CYS A 66 5.71 10.00 25.38
C CYS A 66 5.58 8.68 26.15
N LEU A 67 6.07 8.62 27.38
CA LEU A 67 6.05 7.40 28.19
C LEU A 67 4.63 6.97 28.60
N ILE A 68 3.71 7.92 28.82
CA ILE A 68 2.38 7.64 29.40
C ILE A 68 1.22 7.76 28.43
N HIS A 69 1.45 8.19 27.18
CA HIS A 69 0.37 8.60 26.28
C HIS A 69 -0.68 7.50 26.05
N ASP A 70 -0.23 6.25 25.87
CA ASP A 70 -1.10 5.08 25.69
C ASP A 70 -1.29 4.27 27.00
N LEU A 71 -0.95 4.82 28.17
CA LEU A 71 -1.02 4.06 29.43
C LEU A 71 -2.43 3.55 29.75
N GLY A 72 -3.47 4.26 29.30
CA GLY A 72 -4.87 3.83 29.43
C GLY A 72 -5.16 2.50 28.71
N GLU A 73 -4.44 2.17 27.65
CA GLU A 73 -4.64 0.93 26.87
C GLU A 73 -4.31 -0.33 27.68
N ALA A 74 -3.64 -0.23 28.83
CA ALA A 74 -3.26 -1.39 29.65
C ALA A 74 -4.46 -2.17 30.23
N ILE A 75 -5.67 -1.59 30.26
CA ILE A 75 -6.87 -2.25 30.77
C ILE A 75 -7.71 -2.86 29.63
N HIS A 76 -8.11 -2.07 28.63
CA HIS A 76 -9.01 -2.53 27.55
C HIS A 76 -8.35 -2.68 26.18
N GLY A 77 -7.04 -2.45 26.06
CA GLY A 77 -6.24 -2.71 24.86
C GLY A 77 -6.15 -1.55 23.85
N ASP A 78 -5.30 -1.74 22.84
CA ASP A 78 -5.14 -0.83 21.70
C ASP A 78 -6.29 -1.01 20.70
N ILE A 79 -6.68 0.11 20.09
CA ILE A 79 -7.62 0.12 18.96
C ILE A 79 -6.91 0.79 17.78
N PRO A 80 -6.64 0.05 16.69
CA PRO A 80 -5.95 0.57 15.52
C PRO A 80 -6.63 1.81 14.93
N ALA A 81 -5.82 2.75 14.45
CA ALA A 81 -6.34 4.01 13.88
C ALA A 81 -7.29 3.82 12.70
N ILE A 82 -7.11 2.75 11.91
CA ILE A 82 -7.97 2.37 10.78
C ILE A 82 -9.39 1.93 11.21
N LEU A 83 -9.57 1.53 12.48
CA LEU A 83 -10.86 1.09 13.02
C LEU A 83 -11.54 2.14 13.90
N LYS A 84 -10.96 3.34 14.04
CA LYS A 84 -11.39 4.33 15.03
C LYS A 84 -12.88 4.69 14.93
N ASP A 85 -13.42 4.78 13.72
CA ASP A 85 -14.83 5.13 13.50
C ASP A 85 -15.81 4.05 14.00
N GLN A 86 -15.34 2.83 14.25
CA GLN A 86 -16.13 1.73 14.82
C GLN A 86 -16.20 1.80 16.35
N PHE A 87 -15.38 2.64 16.99
CA PHE A 87 -15.26 2.77 18.44
C PHE A 87 -15.37 4.24 18.88
N PRO A 88 -16.57 4.86 18.76
CA PRO A 88 -16.77 6.29 19.05
C PRO A 88 -16.44 6.67 20.50
N ASP A 89 -16.59 5.73 21.43
CA ASP A 89 -16.35 5.94 22.87
C ASP A 89 -14.90 5.67 23.31
N LYS A 90 -13.99 5.34 22.37
CA LYS A 90 -12.58 4.97 22.67
C LYS A 90 -11.92 5.95 23.63
N HIS A 91 -11.99 7.25 23.31
CA HIS A 91 -11.34 8.29 24.11
C HIS A 91 -11.89 8.35 25.55
N GLN A 92 -13.19 8.14 25.72
CA GLN A 92 -13.79 8.13 27.06
C GLN A 92 -13.37 6.87 27.83
N GLN A 93 -13.27 5.73 27.15
CA GLN A 93 -12.79 4.49 27.76
C GLN A 93 -11.33 4.62 28.23
N GLU A 94 -10.43 5.09 27.37
CA GLU A 94 -9.02 5.27 27.72
C GLU A 94 -8.82 6.26 28.87
N LYS A 95 -9.66 7.30 28.94
CA LYS A 95 -9.68 8.22 30.07
C LYS A 95 -10.02 7.50 31.37
N LEU A 96 -11.10 6.71 31.37
CA LEU A 96 -11.56 5.96 32.54
C LEU A 96 -10.49 4.95 32.97
N ASP A 97 -9.85 4.28 32.02
CA ASP A 97 -8.83 3.28 32.28
C ASP A 97 -7.57 3.89 32.89
N LEU A 98 -7.07 5.00 32.34
CA LEU A 98 -5.97 5.74 32.93
C LEU A 98 -6.31 6.22 34.34
N TYR A 99 -7.54 6.70 34.54
CA TYR A 99 -7.98 7.18 35.84
C TYR A 99 -7.98 6.04 36.86
N GLN A 100 -8.52 4.87 36.51
CA GLN A 100 -8.48 3.66 37.32
C GLN A 100 -7.05 3.21 37.63
N LEU A 101 -6.16 3.16 36.63
CA LEU A 101 -4.74 2.82 36.85
C LEU A 101 -4.08 3.78 37.83
N THR A 102 -4.38 5.08 37.74
CA THR A 102 -3.74 6.08 38.59
C THR A 102 -4.36 6.20 39.99
N GLU A 103 -5.43 5.46 40.33
CA GLU A 103 -6.01 5.44 41.68
C GLU A 103 -5.07 4.89 42.76
N TYR A 104 -4.12 4.02 42.37
CA TYR A 104 -3.09 3.52 43.28
C TYR A 104 -2.06 4.58 43.69
N LEU A 105 -2.00 5.72 43.00
CA LEU A 105 -0.97 6.72 43.24
C LEU A 105 -1.41 7.75 44.30
N ASP A 106 -0.44 8.24 45.08
CA ASP A 106 -0.63 9.41 45.91
C ASP A 106 -0.85 10.68 45.04
N GLN A 107 -1.39 11.73 45.66
CA GLN A 107 -1.96 12.88 44.96
C GLN A 107 -1.02 13.52 43.92
N HIS A 108 0.27 13.66 44.23
CA HIS A 108 1.22 14.35 43.37
C HIS A 108 1.47 13.61 42.04
N PRO A 109 1.97 12.34 42.03
CA PRO A 109 2.15 11.60 40.78
C PRO A 109 0.83 11.33 40.04
N GLN A 110 -0.27 11.10 40.75
CA GLN A 110 -1.60 10.95 40.13
C GLN A 110 -1.98 12.19 39.31
N THR A 111 -1.87 13.37 39.93
CA THR A 111 -2.21 14.64 39.27
C THR A 111 -1.30 14.92 38.08
N LEU A 112 0.00 14.62 38.21
CA LEU A 112 0.98 14.79 37.13
C LEU A 112 0.62 13.94 35.91
N ILE A 113 0.41 12.63 36.09
CA ILE A 113 0.11 11.72 34.98
C ILE A 113 -1.20 12.11 34.29
N ARG A 114 -2.26 12.36 35.07
CA ARG A 114 -3.57 12.75 34.52
C ARG A 114 -3.50 14.07 33.74
N THR A 115 -2.81 15.07 34.27
CA THR A 115 -2.63 16.36 33.58
C THR A 115 -1.88 16.19 32.26
N LEU A 116 -0.76 15.47 32.26
CA LEU A 116 0.04 15.25 31.05
C LEU A 116 -0.74 14.48 29.98
N TRP A 117 -1.50 13.46 30.38
CA TRP A 117 -2.34 12.69 29.45
C TRP A 117 -3.46 13.55 28.86
N GLU A 118 -4.13 14.38 29.68
CA GLU A 118 -5.17 15.29 29.18
C GLU A 118 -4.62 16.35 28.24
N GLU A 119 -3.41 16.86 28.49
CA GLU A 119 -2.74 17.76 27.56
C GLU A 119 -2.42 17.07 26.22
N TYR A 120 -1.91 15.84 26.26
CA TYR A 120 -1.63 15.01 25.08
C TYR A 120 -2.90 14.82 24.24
N GLU A 121 -3.98 14.35 24.86
CA GLU A 121 -5.23 14.07 24.17
C GLU A 121 -5.84 15.30 23.51
N ASN A 122 -5.80 16.44 24.20
CA ASN A 122 -6.31 17.69 23.66
C ASN A 122 -5.32 18.40 22.72
N ALA A 123 -4.09 17.89 22.57
CA ALA A 123 -2.99 18.55 21.87
C ALA A 123 -2.84 20.04 22.27
N SER A 124 -2.97 20.32 23.57
CA SER A 124 -3.16 21.69 24.09
C SER A 124 -1.83 22.45 24.25
N THR A 125 -0.72 21.74 24.44
CA THR A 125 0.62 22.31 24.64
C THR A 125 1.55 22.06 23.43
N PRO A 126 2.64 22.84 23.29
CA PRO A 126 3.67 22.57 22.27
C PRO A 126 4.23 21.15 22.37
N GLU A 127 4.49 20.67 23.59
CA GLU A 127 4.93 19.29 23.86
C GLU A 127 3.90 18.29 23.35
N ALA A 128 2.62 18.46 23.71
CA ALA A 128 1.55 17.56 23.28
C ALA A 128 1.38 17.47 21.76
N LYS A 129 1.45 18.61 21.07
CA LYS A 129 1.43 18.64 19.60
C LYS A 129 2.63 17.91 19.00
N LEU A 130 3.80 18.06 19.62
CA LEU A 130 5.01 17.37 19.18
C LEU A 130 4.93 15.87 19.43
N VAL A 131 4.48 15.41 20.61
CA VAL A 131 4.25 13.97 20.87
C VAL A 131 3.25 13.40 19.88
N LYS A 132 2.11 14.07 19.62
CA LYS A 132 1.14 13.62 18.60
C LYS A 132 1.77 13.54 17.21
N ALA A 133 2.76 14.37 16.87
CA ALA A 133 3.44 14.25 15.58
C ALA A 133 4.44 13.08 15.58
N LEU A 134 5.28 12.98 16.61
CA LEU A 134 6.30 11.93 16.73
C LEU A 134 5.68 10.54 16.81
N ASP A 135 4.59 10.36 17.55
CA ASP A 135 3.81 9.13 17.64
C ASP A 135 3.34 8.62 16.26
N LYS A 136 2.91 9.53 15.40
CA LYS A 136 2.48 9.20 14.02
C LYS A 136 3.66 8.87 13.13
N LEU A 137 4.78 9.59 13.26
CA LEU A 137 6.00 9.32 12.51
C LEU A 137 6.63 7.98 12.93
N GLU A 138 6.62 7.67 14.21
CA GLU A 138 7.07 6.40 14.77
C GLU A 138 6.24 5.26 14.15
N THR A 139 4.91 5.35 14.19
CA THR A 139 4.02 4.35 13.62
C THR A 139 4.32 4.11 12.12
N ILE A 140 4.49 5.18 11.33
CA ILE A 140 4.81 5.06 9.89
C ILE A 140 6.19 4.42 9.69
N LEU A 141 7.19 4.83 10.48
CA LEU A 141 8.53 4.25 10.45
C LEU A 141 8.49 2.74 10.76
N GLN A 142 7.71 2.34 11.76
CA GLN A 142 7.53 0.93 12.11
C GLN A 142 6.83 0.16 10.98
N HIS A 143 5.80 0.73 10.35
CA HIS A 143 5.15 0.12 9.19
C HIS A 143 6.11 -0.06 8.00
N ASN A 144 6.96 0.92 7.71
CA ASN A 144 7.95 0.82 6.62
C ASN A 144 9.02 -0.23 6.90
N GLN A 145 9.45 -0.32 8.16
CA GLN A 145 10.49 -1.26 8.58
C GLN A 145 9.98 -2.69 8.79
N GLY A 146 8.71 -2.84 9.14
CA GLY A 146 8.06 -4.09 9.48
C GLY A 146 7.87 -5.07 8.32
N ILE A 147 7.78 -6.36 8.66
CA ILE A 147 7.20 -7.37 7.77
C ILE A 147 5.70 -7.39 8.07
N ASN A 148 4.93 -6.58 7.35
CA ASN A 148 3.49 -6.52 7.51
C ASN A 148 2.78 -7.64 6.72
N PRO A 149 1.52 -7.97 7.08
CA PRO A 149 0.67 -8.85 6.29
C PRO A 149 0.57 -8.41 4.82
N ALA A 150 0.31 -9.36 3.91
CA ALA A 150 0.25 -9.11 2.47
C ALA A 150 -0.84 -8.08 2.08
N ASP A 151 -1.92 -8.04 2.85
CA ASP A 151 -3.06 -7.14 2.70
C ASP A 151 -2.91 -5.80 3.44
N PHE A 152 -1.73 -5.52 4.01
CA PHE A 152 -1.48 -4.27 4.73
C PHE A 152 -1.63 -3.04 3.82
N ASP A 153 -2.49 -2.10 4.22
CA ASP A 153 -2.71 -0.86 3.47
C ASP A 153 -1.65 0.21 3.75
N TYR A 154 -0.56 0.17 2.99
CA TYR A 154 0.47 1.21 3.05
C TYR A 154 -0.03 2.60 2.63
N ALA A 155 -1.13 2.71 1.86
CA ALA A 155 -1.62 4.01 1.39
C ALA A 155 -2.17 4.85 2.56
N PHE A 156 -2.70 4.20 3.60
CA PHE A 156 -3.11 4.84 4.85
C PHE A 156 -2.01 5.73 5.46
N ASN A 157 -0.75 5.27 5.43
CA ASN A 157 0.38 6.02 6.02
C ASN A 157 0.54 7.42 5.38
N LEU A 158 0.22 7.56 4.10
CA LEU A 158 0.45 8.81 3.35
C LEU A 158 -0.40 9.96 3.87
N THR A 159 -1.61 9.69 4.36
CA THR A 159 -2.53 10.71 4.92
C THR A 159 -2.60 10.68 6.45
N TYR A 160 -2.23 9.56 7.08
CA TYR A 160 -2.31 9.39 8.53
C TYR A 160 -1.45 10.40 9.30
N GLY A 161 -2.07 11.21 10.15
CA GLY A 161 -1.36 12.13 11.04
C GLY A 161 -0.84 13.42 10.40
N GLU A 162 -1.18 13.71 9.13
CA GLU A 162 -0.71 14.91 8.40
C GLU A 162 -0.95 16.21 9.16
N LYS A 163 -2.10 16.34 9.83
CA LYS A 163 -2.45 17.49 10.67
C LYS A 163 -1.35 17.85 11.67
N TYR A 164 -0.69 16.86 12.27
CA TYR A 164 0.34 17.06 13.29
C TYR A 164 1.73 17.14 12.66
N THR A 165 2.04 16.27 11.71
CA THR A 165 3.37 16.20 11.08
C THR A 165 3.65 17.38 10.16
N ASN A 166 2.61 18.08 9.68
CA ASN A 166 2.75 19.30 8.90
C ASN A 166 2.94 20.57 9.74
N ALA A 167 3.03 20.46 11.07
CA ALA A 167 3.11 21.61 11.97
C ALA A 167 4.48 22.32 11.97
N SER A 168 5.57 21.63 11.59
CA SER A 168 6.91 22.24 11.54
C SER A 168 7.71 21.79 10.31
N PRO A 169 8.70 22.58 9.85
CA PRO A 169 9.55 22.21 8.72
C PRO A 169 10.30 20.88 8.93
N LEU A 170 10.82 20.65 10.13
CA LEU A 170 11.53 19.42 10.47
C LEU A 170 10.62 18.19 10.38
N LEU A 171 9.42 18.26 10.97
CA LEU A 171 8.47 17.14 10.95
C LEU A 171 8.01 16.83 9.53
N LYS A 172 7.81 17.85 8.69
CA LYS A 172 7.54 17.68 7.25
C LYS A 172 8.68 16.96 6.53
N GLN A 173 9.93 17.30 6.84
CA GLN A 173 11.09 16.66 6.24
C GLN A 173 11.19 15.19 6.65
N ILE A 174 11.04 14.88 7.95
CA ILE A 174 11.02 13.49 8.44
C ILE A 174 9.89 12.71 7.75
N ARG A 175 8.67 13.28 7.71
CA ARG A 175 7.54 12.66 7.00
C ARG A 175 7.82 12.45 5.52
N GLY A 176 8.47 13.40 4.85
CA GLY A 176 8.83 13.27 3.43
C GLY A 176 9.68 12.04 3.15
N ILE A 177 10.67 11.76 4.02
CA ILE A 177 11.51 10.56 3.94
C ILE A 177 10.66 9.30 4.14
N LEU A 178 9.85 9.27 5.20
CA LEU A 178 8.98 8.11 5.48
C LEU A 178 7.91 7.88 4.40
N ASN A 179 7.41 8.94 3.77
CA ASN A 179 6.49 8.85 2.65
C ASN A 179 7.15 8.25 1.42
N GLN A 180 8.41 8.61 1.13
CA GLN A 180 9.16 8.01 0.03
C GLN A 180 9.34 6.51 0.26
N GLU A 181 9.75 6.10 1.46
CA GLU A 181 9.84 4.68 1.84
C GLU A 181 8.49 3.96 1.73
N THR A 182 7.40 4.60 2.19
CA THR A 182 6.03 4.07 2.06
C THR A 182 5.67 3.83 0.59
N GLN A 183 5.97 4.79 -0.29
CA GLN A 183 5.71 4.66 -1.73
C GLN A 183 6.52 3.53 -2.36
N GLU A 184 7.75 3.32 -1.93
CA GLU A 184 8.55 2.17 -2.36
C GLU A 184 7.93 0.84 -1.90
N LYS A 185 7.38 0.79 -0.67
CA LYS A 185 6.63 -0.38 -0.19
C LYS A 185 5.38 -0.65 -1.00
N ILE A 186 4.60 0.37 -1.35
CA ILE A 186 3.42 0.25 -2.21
C ILE A 186 3.81 -0.34 -3.57
N LYS A 187 4.89 0.17 -4.19
CA LYS A 187 5.41 -0.37 -5.45
C LYS A 187 5.85 -1.83 -5.33
N MET A 188 6.48 -2.18 -4.21
CA MET A 188 6.94 -3.55 -3.96
C MET A 188 5.80 -4.52 -3.63
N ASN A 189 4.70 -4.05 -3.01
CA ASN A 189 3.56 -4.89 -2.59
C ASN A 189 2.53 -5.15 -3.69
N ILE A 190 2.90 -4.96 -4.97
CA ILE A 190 2.05 -5.37 -6.10
C ILE A 190 2.15 -6.89 -6.25
N HIS A 191 1.08 -7.61 -5.96
CA HIS A 191 0.96 -9.04 -6.23
C HIS A 191 0.31 -9.26 -7.59
N ILE A 192 0.88 -10.11 -8.43
CA ILE A 192 0.28 -10.51 -9.71
C ILE A 192 -0.17 -11.96 -9.58
N ARG A 193 -1.38 -12.25 -10.05
CA ARG A 193 -1.95 -13.59 -10.12
C ARG A 193 -2.84 -13.73 -11.33
N ASP A 194 -3.19 -14.98 -11.66
CA ASP A 194 -4.24 -15.27 -12.63
C ASP A 194 -5.57 -14.64 -12.19
N GLU A 195 -6.34 -14.23 -13.20
CA GLU A 195 -7.73 -13.83 -13.04
C GLU A 195 -8.57 -14.95 -12.38
N LYS A 196 -9.53 -14.55 -11.55
CA LYS A 196 -10.60 -15.41 -11.03
C LYS A 196 -11.95 -14.91 -11.50
N LEU A 197 -12.96 -15.79 -11.49
CA LEU A 197 -14.34 -15.41 -11.83
C LEU A 197 -14.88 -14.22 -11.02
N SER A 198 -14.44 -14.06 -9.77
CA SER A 198 -14.80 -12.93 -8.91
C SER A 198 -14.23 -11.59 -9.38
N ASP A 199 -13.22 -11.59 -10.24
CA ASP A 199 -12.54 -10.38 -10.70
C ASP A 199 -13.18 -9.77 -11.95
N ILE A 200 -14.04 -10.51 -12.67
CA ILE A 200 -14.56 -10.14 -14.00
C ILE A 200 -15.14 -8.72 -13.99
N GLN A 201 -16.04 -8.41 -13.07
CA GLN A 201 -16.64 -7.06 -12.98
C GLN A 201 -15.59 -5.99 -12.65
N ALA A 202 -14.66 -6.29 -11.73
CA ALA A 202 -13.62 -5.34 -11.35
C ALA A 202 -12.63 -5.08 -12.49
N ILE A 203 -12.35 -6.07 -13.33
CA ILE A 203 -11.56 -5.94 -14.56
C ILE A 203 -12.30 -5.04 -15.55
N PHE A 204 -13.59 -5.28 -15.77
CA PHE A 204 -14.41 -4.45 -16.66
C PHE A 204 -14.38 -2.97 -16.25
N ASP A 205 -14.68 -2.69 -14.98
CA ASP A 205 -14.71 -1.33 -14.43
C ASP A 205 -13.32 -0.67 -14.50
N LEU A 206 -12.26 -1.43 -14.20
CA LEU A 206 -10.88 -0.96 -14.29
C LEU A 206 -10.48 -0.63 -15.72
N THR A 207 -10.79 -1.50 -16.68
CA THR A 207 -10.45 -1.28 -18.10
C THR A 207 -11.19 -0.07 -18.63
N GLN A 208 -12.47 0.08 -18.31
CA GLN A 208 -13.23 1.29 -18.64
C GLN A 208 -12.57 2.55 -18.05
N ALA A 209 -12.19 2.52 -16.77
CA ALA A 209 -11.54 3.67 -16.12
C ALA A 209 -10.16 3.99 -16.72
N ALA A 210 -9.39 2.98 -17.11
CA ALA A 210 -8.06 3.16 -17.69
C ALA A 210 -8.09 3.79 -19.10
N PHE A 211 -9.15 3.53 -19.88
CA PHE A 211 -9.32 4.01 -21.26
C PHE A 211 -10.29 5.19 -21.39
N ALA A 212 -10.83 5.71 -20.28
CA ALA A 212 -11.82 6.80 -20.30
C ALA A 212 -11.32 8.07 -21.02
N ASP A 213 -10.04 8.43 -20.84
CA ASP A 213 -9.42 9.64 -21.42
C ASP A 213 -8.42 9.32 -22.55
N ALA A 214 -8.43 8.11 -23.10
CA ALA A 214 -7.45 7.69 -24.10
C ALA A 214 -7.76 8.26 -25.50
N GLU A 215 -6.87 9.11 -26.04
CA GLU A 215 -7.05 9.85 -27.31
C GLU A 215 -7.24 8.96 -28.56
N HIS A 216 -6.86 7.68 -28.48
CA HIS A 216 -6.93 6.70 -29.58
C HIS A 216 -7.68 5.42 -29.20
N SER A 217 -8.62 5.52 -28.28
CA SER A 217 -9.48 4.43 -27.84
C SER A 217 -10.84 4.48 -28.53
N SER A 218 -11.42 3.31 -28.80
CA SER A 218 -12.85 3.20 -29.18
C SER A 218 -13.76 3.14 -27.96
N HIS A 219 -13.19 3.18 -26.75
CA HIS A 219 -13.83 2.98 -25.45
C HIS A 219 -14.60 1.64 -25.35
N THR A 220 -14.10 0.62 -26.04
CA THR A 220 -14.69 -0.73 -26.11
C THR A 220 -13.80 -1.81 -25.50
N GLU A 221 -12.64 -1.46 -24.97
CA GLU A 221 -11.61 -2.39 -24.49
C GLU A 221 -12.15 -3.32 -23.39
N GLN A 222 -13.04 -2.83 -22.54
CA GLN A 222 -13.72 -3.64 -21.52
C GLN A 222 -14.60 -4.74 -22.14
N PHE A 223 -15.23 -4.48 -23.29
CA PHE A 223 -16.03 -5.47 -24.02
C PHE A 223 -15.16 -6.47 -24.77
N ILE A 224 -13.98 -6.07 -25.24
CA ILE A 224 -13.01 -6.98 -25.89
C ILE A 224 -12.60 -8.09 -24.92
N VAL A 225 -12.27 -7.74 -23.68
CA VAL A 225 -11.88 -8.72 -22.65
C VAL A 225 -13.00 -9.72 -22.38
N ASP A 226 -14.24 -9.24 -22.22
CA ASP A 226 -15.40 -10.10 -21.99
C ASP A 226 -15.73 -10.98 -23.19
N ALA A 227 -15.63 -10.44 -24.41
CA ALA A 227 -15.84 -11.19 -25.65
C ALA A 227 -14.80 -12.30 -25.81
N LEU A 228 -13.52 -12.02 -25.54
CA LEU A 228 -12.45 -13.03 -25.54
C LEU A 228 -12.71 -14.14 -24.52
N ARG A 229 -13.17 -13.77 -23.31
CA ARG A 229 -13.50 -14.74 -22.27
C ARG A 229 -14.68 -15.63 -22.69
N ASN A 230 -15.73 -15.03 -23.22
CA ASN A 230 -16.95 -15.72 -23.62
C ASN A 230 -16.75 -16.62 -24.85
N SER A 231 -15.83 -16.26 -25.76
CA SER A 231 -15.46 -17.09 -26.91
C SER A 231 -14.42 -18.17 -26.59
N GLY A 232 -13.89 -18.19 -25.35
CA GLY A 232 -12.84 -19.11 -24.95
C GLY A 232 -11.46 -18.80 -25.57
N GLN A 233 -11.26 -17.58 -26.06
CA GLN A 233 -10.03 -17.12 -26.70
C GLN A 233 -9.16 -16.24 -25.79
N LEU A 234 -9.59 -15.99 -24.55
CA LEU A 234 -8.76 -15.36 -23.53
C LEU A 234 -7.69 -16.36 -23.03
N GLY A 235 -6.55 -16.39 -23.73
CA GLY A 235 -5.48 -17.37 -23.51
C GLY A 235 -4.73 -17.18 -22.19
N LEU A 236 -4.49 -15.92 -21.78
CA LEU A 236 -3.90 -15.58 -20.49
C LEU A 236 -4.52 -14.28 -19.98
N SER A 237 -4.85 -14.22 -18.69
CA SER A 237 -5.46 -13.05 -18.04
C SER A 237 -4.88 -12.90 -16.64
N LEU A 238 -4.13 -11.82 -16.41
CA LEU A 238 -3.45 -11.56 -15.15
C LEU A 238 -3.97 -10.27 -14.52
N VAL A 239 -4.09 -10.27 -13.20
CA VAL A 239 -4.49 -9.10 -12.42
C VAL A 239 -3.37 -8.67 -11.48
N ALA A 240 -3.15 -7.36 -11.37
CA ALA A 240 -2.29 -6.76 -10.37
C ALA A 240 -3.13 -6.29 -9.19
N ILE A 241 -2.73 -6.73 -8.00
CA ILE A 241 -3.40 -6.42 -6.74
C ILE A 241 -2.42 -5.67 -5.85
N SER A 242 -2.89 -4.58 -5.24
CA SER A 242 -2.18 -3.87 -4.20
C SER A 242 -3.18 -3.50 -3.12
N ASN A 243 -2.86 -3.78 -1.85
CA ASN A 243 -3.70 -3.50 -0.68
C ASN A 243 -5.15 -4.01 -0.88
N ASN A 244 -5.30 -5.27 -1.31
CA ASN A 244 -6.58 -5.93 -1.64
C ASN A 244 -7.43 -5.27 -2.73
N LYS A 245 -6.92 -4.24 -3.42
CA LYS A 245 -7.57 -3.61 -4.57
C LYS A 245 -6.97 -4.14 -5.87
N LEU A 246 -7.82 -4.46 -6.84
CA LEU A 246 -7.40 -4.76 -8.21
C LEU A 246 -7.04 -3.42 -8.87
N ILE A 247 -5.77 -3.26 -9.20
CA ILE A 247 -5.19 -1.98 -9.67
C ILE A 247 -4.66 -2.04 -11.10
N GLY A 248 -4.58 -3.23 -11.69
CA GLY A 248 -4.29 -3.40 -13.11
C GLY A 248 -4.68 -4.77 -13.64
N HIS A 249 -4.79 -4.87 -14.95
CA HIS A 249 -5.15 -6.08 -15.68
C HIS A 249 -4.37 -6.13 -17.01
N ILE A 250 -4.04 -7.33 -17.47
CA ILE A 250 -3.49 -7.57 -18.80
C ILE A 250 -4.10 -8.84 -19.39
N ALA A 251 -4.51 -8.77 -20.65
CA ALA A 251 -5.03 -9.89 -21.41
C ALA A 251 -4.10 -10.27 -22.56
N PHE A 252 -4.06 -11.56 -22.86
CA PHE A 252 -3.44 -12.13 -24.05
C PHE A 252 -4.41 -13.12 -24.71
N SER A 253 -4.41 -13.13 -26.03
CA SER A 253 -5.25 -14.04 -26.83
C SER A 253 -4.46 -14.59 -28.01
N PRO A 254 -4.72 -15.83 -28.47
CA PRO A 254 -4.06 -16.37 -29.66
C PRO A 254 -4.33 -15.51 -30.90
N VAL A 255 -3.31 -15.36 -31.76
CA VAL A 255 -3.45 -14.75 -33.09
C VAL A 255 -3.25 -15.79 -34.17
N GLN A 256 -3.87 -15.58 -35.34
CA GLN A 256 -3.61 -16.38 -36.53
C GLN A 256 -2.55 -15.67 -37.38
N ILE A 257 -1.64 -16.46 -37.97
CA ILE A 257 -0.66 -15.97 -38.93
C ILE A 257 -0.89 -16.70 -40.25
N SER A 258 -0.95 -15.95 -41.35
CA SER A 258 -1.28 -16.48 -42.68
C SER A 258 -0.31 -17.56 -43.22
N ASP A 259 0.92 -17.67 -42.68
CA ASP A 259 1.83 -18.78 -42.99
C ASP A 259 1.52 -20.09 -42.24
N GLY A 260 0.50 -20.08 -41.38
CA GLY A 260 0.05 -21.23 -40.59
C GLY A 260 0.80 -21.43 -39.28
N THR A 261 1.73 -20.53 -38.92
CA THR A 261 2.45 -20.62 -37.64
C THR A 261 1.48 -20.43 -36.47
N ALA A 262 1.54 -21.35 -35.51
CA ALA A 262 0.71 -21.35 -34.31
C ALA A 262 1.46 -20.80 -33.08
N SER A 263 0.79 -20.76 -31.93
CA SER A 263 1.36 -20.38 -30.62
C SER A 263 1.94 -18.96 -30.54
N TRP A 264 1.40 -18.05 -31.35
CA TRP A 264 1.60 -16.61 -31.20
C TRP A 264 0.40 -15.99 -30.49
N TYR A 265 0.67 -14.98 -29.66
CA TYR A 265 -0.36 -14.30 -28.87
C TYR A 265 -0.33 -12.79 -29.07
N GLY A 266 -1.50 -12.18 -29.15
CA GLY A 266 -1.68 -10.73 -29.09
C GLY A 266 -1.76 -10.27 -27.64
N LEU A 267 -0.96 -9.28 -27.26
CA LEU A 267 -1.06 -8.57 -25.98
C LEU A 267 -2.07 -7.43 -26.12
N GLY A 268 -3.16 -7.49 -25.36
CA GLY A 268 -4.09 -6.38 -25.27
C GLY A 268 -5.49 -6.78 -24.78
N PRO A 269 -6.17 -5.88 -24.03
CA PRO A 269 -5.65 -4.63 -23.49
C PRO A 269 -4.70 -4.84 -22.29
N VAL A 270 -3.88 -3.84 -22.00
CA VAL A 270 -3.20 -3.67 -20.70
C VAL A 270 -3.79 -2.42 -20.05
N SER A 271 -4.32 -2.57 -18.84
CA SER A 271 -5.09 -1.55 -18.15
C SER A 271 -4.53 -1.33 -16.74
N VAL A 272 -4.41 -0.08 -16.32
CA VAL A 272 -4.02 0.30 -14.96
C VAL A 272 -4.91 1.47 -14.53
N LEU A 273 -5.46 1.38 -13.32
CA LEU A 273 -6.27 2.48 -12.76
C LEU A 273 -5.50 3.80 -12.81
N PRO A 274 -6.14 4.93 -13.20
CA PRO A 274 -5.46 6.21 -13.38
C PRO A 274 -4.56 6.62 -12.21
N GLU A 275 -5.00 6.43 -10.97
CA GLU A 275 -4.24 6.77 -9.77
C GLU A 275 -3.04 5.85 -9.47
N TYR A 276 -2.90 4.74 -10.20
CA TYR A 276 -1.79 3.78 -10.13
C TYR A 276 -0.90 3.77 -11.40
N GLN A 277 -1.19 4.63 -12.39
CA GLN A 277 -0.38 4.78 -13.60
C GLN A 277 0.99 5.41 -13.29
N SER A 278 1.97 5.20 -14.17
CA SER A 278 3.35 5.69 -14.02
C SER A 278 4.09 5.20 -12.76
N GLN A 279 3.54 4.22 -12.04
CA GLN A 279 4.15 3.61 -10.84
C GLN A 279 4.78 2.24 -11.10
N GLY A 280 4.79 1.78 -12.36
CA GLY A 280 5.40 0.52 -12.77
C GLY A 280 4.46 -0.70 -12.79
N VAL A 281 3.17 -0.54 -12.46
CA VAL A 281 2.16 -1.61 -12.49
C VAL A 281 2.08 -2.27 -13.88
N GLY A 282 1.87 -1.47 -14.92
CA GLY A 282 1.79 -1.97 -16.31
C GLY A 282 3.07 -2.68 -16.75
N SER A 283 4.24 -2.13 -16.40
CA SER A 283 5.52 -2.77 -16.68
C SER A 283 5.68 -4.12 -15.99
N LYS A 284 5.17 -4.26 -14.74
CA LYS A 284 5.20 -5.52 -14.00
C LYS A 284 4.26 -6.54 -14.65
N LEU A 285 3.04 -6.12 -15.00
CA LEU A 285 2.05 -6.95 -15.73
C LEU A 285 2.59 -7.48 -17.05
N ILE A 286 3.20 -6.62 -17.87
CA ILE A 286 3.77 -7.01 -19.17
C ILE A 286 4.90 -8.03 -18.99
N ARG A 287 5.85 -7.77 -18.07
CA ARG A 287 6.96 -8.71 -17.82
C ARG A 287 6.48 -10.05 -17.31
N THR A 288 5.57 -10.06 -16.32
CA THR A 288 5.00 -11.29 -15.79
C THR A 288 4.18 -12.04 -16.84
N GLY A 289 3.42 -11.33 -17.67
CA GLY A 289 2.67 -11.91 -18.77
C GLY A 289 3.56 -12.55 -19.84
N ILE A 290 4.68 -11.91 -20.22
CA ILE A 290 5.65 -12.49 -21.15
C ILE A 290 6.25 -13.79 -20.61
N GLU A 291 6.64 -13.85 -19.34
CA GLU A 291 7.16 -15.10 -18.76
C GLU A 291 6.07 -16.17 -18.67
N ALA A 292 4.85 -15.81 -18.27
CA ALA A 292 3.72 -16.74 -18.25
C ALA A 292 3.36 -17.28 -19.65
N LEU A 293 3.50 -16.48 -20.72
CA LEU A 293 3.34 -16.97 -22.09
C LEU A 293 4.42 -17.99 -22.47
N LYS A 294 5.67 -17.79 -22.06
CA LYS A 294 6.73 -18.79 -22.28
C LYS A 294 6.44 -20.09 -21.55
N ASP A 295 5.89 -20.02 -20.34
CA ASP A 295 5.45 -21.18 -19.57
C ASP A 295 4.27 -21.92 -20.24
N LEU A 296 3.53 -21.26 -21.14
CA LEU A 296 2.49 -21.83 -22.01
C LEU A 296 3.02 -22.30 -23.37
N ASP A 297 4.34 -22.46 -23.52
CA ASP A 297 5.01 -22.84 -24.78
C ASP A 297 4.70 -21.90 -25.96
N ALA A 298 4.42 -20.62 -25.69
CA ALA A 298 4.29 -19.61 -26.74
C ALA A 298 5.61 -19.44 -27.50
N VAL A 299 5.52 -19.18 -28.80
CA VAL A 299 6.70 -18.96 -29.67
C VAL A 299 6.93 -17.48 -29.97
N GLY A 300 5.95 -16.62 -29.66
CA GLY A 300 6.09 -15.17 -29.76
C GLY A 300 4.84 -14.42 -29.35
N CYS A 301 4.98 -13.10 -29.25
CA CYS A 301 3.91 -12.18 -28.92
C CYS A 301 3.91 -10.99 -29.88
N VAL A 302 2.72 -10.49 -30.22
CA VAL A 302 2.52 -9.26 -31.02
C VAL A 302 1.67 -8.27 -30.25
N LEU A 303 1.76 -6.99 -30.60
CA LEU A 303 0.88 -5.95 -30.09
C LEU A 303 0.76 -4.79 -31.06
N LEU A 304 -0.25 -3.95 -30.84
CA LEU A 304 -0.39 -2.63 -31.45
C LEU A 304 -0.27 -1.56 -30.36
N GLY A 305 0.67 -0.62 -30.50
CA GLY A 305 0.80 0.50 -29.57
C GLY A 305 2.12 1.26 -29.67
N GLU A 306 2.34 2.18 -28.72
CA GLU A 306 3.45 3.14 -28.73
C GLU A 306 4.86 2.49 -28.69
N PRO A 307 5.71 2.67 -29.73
CA PRO A 307 7.02 2.02 -29.82
C PRO A 307 7.97 2.36 -28.68
N GLU A 308 7.99 3.62 -28.23
CA GLU A 308 8.84 4.03 -27.10
C GLU A 308 8.42 3.34 -25.80
N TYR A 309 7.12 3.12 -25.60
CA TYR A 309 6.60 2.43 -24.43
C TYR A 309 6.94 0.94 -24.45
N TYR A 310 6.73 0.24 -25.58
CA TYR A 310 6.85 -1.22 -25.64
C TYR A 310 8.28 -1.71 -25.93
N GLY A 311 9.12 -0.88 -26.54
CA GLY A 311 10.53 -1.20 -26.83
C GLY A 311 11.34 -1.61 -25.60
N ARG A 312 11.01 -1.10 -24.41
CA ARG A 312 11.68 -1.48 -23.14
C ARG A 312 11.45 -2.93 -22.69
N PHE A 313 10.49 -3.63 -23.30
CA PHE A 313 10.22 -5.05 -23.07
C PHE A 313 10.77 -5.93 -24.20
N GLY A 314 11.44 -5.34 -25.20
CA GLY A 314 12.03 -6.04 -26.34
C GLY A 314 11.13 -6.08 -27.58
N PHE A 315 9.91 -5.54 -27.52
CA PHE A 315 9.06 -5.40 -28.70
C PHE A 315 9.70 -4.46 -29.72
N LYS A 316 9.54 -4.77 -31.00
CA LYS A 316 9.99 -3.92 -32.10
C LYS A 316 9.14 -4.15 -33.35
N PRO A 317 8.99 -3.14 -34.22
CA PRO A 317 8.47 -3.35 -35.56
C PRO A 317 9.36 -4.33 -36.34
N ASP A 318 8.74 -5.25 -37.09
CA ASP A 318 9.44 -6.19 -37.95
C ASP A 318 8.54 -6.52 -39.15
N ALA A 319 8.98 -6.17 -40.37
CA ALA A 319 8.18 -6.26 -41.58
C ALA A 319 7.77 -7.69 -41.97
N ARG A 320 8.32 -8.72 -41.30
CA ARG A 320 7.89 -10.11 -41.51
C ARG A 320 6.44 -10.32 -41.08
N LEU A 321 5.99 -9.68 -40.00
CA LEU A 321 4.61 -9.73 -39.56
C LEU A 321 3.95 -8.37 -39.68
N PHE A 322 2.73 -8.33 -40.20
CA PHE A 322 1.97 -7.10 -40.30
C PHE A 322 0.51 -7.35 -39.94
N LEU A 323 -0.15 -6.32 -39.43
CA LEU A 323 -1.59 -6.27 -39.25
C LEU A 323 -2.15 -5.34 -40.32
N ALA A 324 -3.23 -5.74 -40.99
CA ALA A 324 -3.84 -4.93 -42.04
C ALA A 324 -4.37 -3.60 -41.49
N ASP A 325 -4.36 -2.55 -42.32
CA ASP A 325 -4.92 -1.22 -42.04
C ASP A 325 -4.34 -0.47 -40.82
N VAL A 326 -3.21 -0.91 -40.27
CA VAL A 326 -2.47 -0.19 -39.22
C VAL A 326 -1.07 0.23 -39.70
N PRO A 327 -0.53 1.36 -39.23
CA PRO A 327 0.83 1.76 -39.59
C PRO A 327 1.85 0.76 -39.01
N ALA A 328 2.77 0.29 -39.85
CA ALA A 328 3.74 -0.75 -39.50
C ALA A 328 4.65 -0.39 -38.31
N GLU A 329 4.83 0.89 -38.02
CA GLU A 329 5.63 1.35 -36.89
C GLU A 329 4.99 1.09 -35.52
N TYR A 330 3.66 1.00 -35.42
CA TYR A 330 2.94 0.72 -34.17
C TYR A 330 2.69 -0.77 -33.94
N PHE A 331 2.74 -1.59 -34.99
CA PHE A 331 2.62 -3.05 -34.88
C PHE A 331 3.98 -3.67 -34.58
N GLN A 332 4.10 -4.28 -33.40
CA GLN A 332 5.38 -4.71 -32.87
C GLN A 332 5.35 -6.20 -32.49
N ILE A 333 6.49 -6.85 -32.61
CA ILE A 333 6.66 -8.28 -32.34
C ILE A 333 7.72 -8.52 -31.26
N LEU A 334 7.56 -9.61 -30.54
CA LEU A 334 8.52 -10.16 -29.58
C LEU A 334 8.58 -11.67 -29.78
N PRO A 335 9.49 -12.18 -30.62
CA PRO A 335 9.68 -13.61 -30.78
C PRO A 335 10.38 -14.20 -29.55
N PHE A 336 9.95 -15.39 -29.14
CA PHE A 336 10.59 -16.17 -28.05
C PHE A 336 11.54 -17.24 -28.58
N THR A 337 11.49 -17.50 -29.89
CA THR A 337 12.38 -18.45 -30.61
C THR A 337 13.16 -17.74 -31.72
N GLU A 338 14.20 -18.41 -32.25
CA GLU A 338 14.98 -17.87 -33.38
C GLU A 338 14.17 -17.75 -34.69
N HIS A 339 13.15 -18.59 -34.86
CA HIS A 339 12.28 -18.56 -36.02
C HIS A 339 11.20 -17.49 -35.85
N VAL A 340 11.13 -16.57 -36.80
CA VAL A 340 10.08 -15.55 -36.87
C VAL A 340 9.25 -15.82 -38.13
N PRO A 341 7.93 -16.03 -37.97
CA PRO A 341 7.04 -16.29 -39.09
C PRO A 341 6.89 -15.07 -39.99
N THR A 342 6.31 -15.27 -41.17
CA THR A 342 6.07 -14.20 -42.15
C THR A 342 4.64 -14.22 -42.65
N GLY A 343 3.91 -13.12 -42.50
CA GLY A 343 2.55 -13.02 -43.00
C GLY A 343 1.69 -11.98 -42.28
N GLU A 344 0.46 -11.88 -42.76
CA GLU A 344 -0.61 -11.16 -42.10
C GLU A 344 -0.96 -11.82 -40.76
N VAL A 345 -1.12 -11.00 -39.73
CA VAL A 345 -1.59 -11.39 -38.40
C VAL A 345 -3.05 -10.99 -38.25
N VAL A 346 -3.88 -11.93 -37.82
CA VAL A 346 -5.31 -11.71 -37.58
C VAL A 346 -5.61 -11.97 -36.10
N TYR A 347 -6.18 -10.96 -35.43
CA TYR A 347 -6.68 -11.07 -34.06
C TYR A 347 -8.06 -11.74 -34.03
N ALA A 348 -8.49 -12.20 -32.86
CA ALA A 348 -9.84 -12.74 -32.68
C ALA A 348 -10.92 -11.70 -33.00
N ASP A 349 -12.08 -12.13 -33.49
CA ASP A 349 -13.24 -11.27 -33.77
C ASP A 349 -13.68 -10.43 -32.55
N ALA A 350 -13.35 -10.89 -31.34
CA ALA A 350 -13.57 -10.16 -30.10
C ALA A 350 -12.91 -8.76 -30.06
N PHE A 351 -11.87 -8.51 -30.85
CA PHE A 351 -11.26 -7.17 -30.98
C PHE A 351 -12.14 -6.17 -31.74
N HIS A 352 -13.23 -6.63 -32.35
CA HIS A 352 -14.28 -5.81 -32.96
C HIS A 352 -15.52 -5.65 -32.05
N ALA A 353 -15.46 -6.11 -30.79
CA ALA A 353 -16.57 -6.01 -29.86
C ALA A 353 -16.97 -4.55 -29.60
N THR A 354 -18.28 -4.31 -29.56
CA THR A 354 -18.89 -3.02 -29.22
C THR A 354 -19.85 -3.18 -28.03
N ALA A 355 -20.24 -2.06 -27.43
CA ALA A 355 -21.19 -2.00 -26.32
C ALA A 355 -22.57 -2.62 -26.62
#